data_AF-A0A959ZB83-F1
#
_entry.id   AF-A0A959ZB83-F1
#
_cell.length_a   1.000
_cell.length_b   1.000
_cell.length_c   1.000
_cell.angle_alpha   90.00
_cell.angle_beta   90.00
_cell.angle_gamma   90.00
#
_symmetry.space_group_name_H-M   'P 1'
#
loop_
_entity.id
_entity.type
_entity.pdbx_description
1 polymer ?
#
loop_
_entity_poly.entity_id
_entity_poly.type
_entity_poly.pdbx_seq_one_letter_code
_entity_poly.pdbx_strand_id
1 'polypeptide(L)'
;MANEKFSTKAGNVYGAARDNQYVRRVVEDQELRDSLIAAFLAARKAHKRVSESNASAVESVTGDRRVKRELQNAADSLRDASERIREPKKKRHPFRKLFALGLLATGLVLIFSESARQTLLDAVFGAEEEFVYTSTTSPDSAPQSNGTPVGE
;
A
#
# COMPACT_ATOMS: atom_id res chain seq x y z
N MET A 1 13.27 14.78 27.48
CA MET A 1 12.72 13.41 27.35
C MET A 1 12.15 13.06 25.96
N ALA A 2 11.85 14.01 25.06
CA ALA A 2 11.39 13.67 23.71
C ALA A 2 12.52 13.08 22.83
N ASN A 3 13.74 13.62 22.93
CA ASN A 3 14.87 13.26 22.07
C ASN A 3 15.39 11.82 22.29
N GLU A 4 15.29 11.30 23.51
CA GLU A 4 15.67 9.92 23.83
C GLU A 4 14.74 8.90 23.17
N LYS A 5 13.42 9.16 23.17
CA LYS A 5 12.43 8.26 22.53
C LYS A 5 12.62 8.19 21.01
N PHE A 6 13.02 9.29 20.36
CA PHE A 6 13.32 9.30 18.93
C PHE A 6 14.61 8.53 18.61
N SER A 7 15.66 8.69 19.42
CA SER A 7 16.93 7.96 19.25
C SER A 7 16.74 6.45 19.38
N THR A 8 15.99 5.98 20.39
CA THR A 8 15.72 4.55 20.59
C THR A 8 14.81 3.97 19.50
N LYS A 9 13.82 4.74 19.03
CA LYS A 9 12.92 4.30 17.94
C LYS A 9 13.66 4.22 16.61
N ALA A 10 14.53 5.19 16.30
CA ALA A 10 15.40 5.13 15.13
C ALA A 10 16.37 3.93 15.24
N GLY A 11 17.06 3.76 16.36
CA GLY A 11 17.98 2.63 16.59
C GLY A 11 17.33 1.26 16.42
N ASN A 12 16.10 1.08 16.92
CA ASN A 12 15.35 -0.17 16.77
C ASN A 12 14.89 -0.42 15.32
N VAL A 13 14.51 0.63 14.59
CA VAL A 13 14.15 0.50 13.15
C VAL A 13 15.40 0.19 12.32
N TYR A 14 16.55 0.79 12.64
CA TYR A 14 17.84 0.46 12.02
C TYR A 14 18.28 -0.97 12.35
N GLY A 15 18.10 -1.44 13.59
CA GLY A 15 18.38 -2.82 13.99
C GLY A 15 17.51 -3.84 13.25
N ALA A 16 16.20 -3.65 13.26
CA ALA A 16 15.24 -4.51 12.55
C ALA A 16 15.42 -4.48 11.02
N ALA A 17 15.82 -3.34 10.46
CA ALA A 17 16.18 -3.21 9.06
C ALA A 17 17.47 -3.97 8.72
N ARG A 18 18.46 -3.99 9.63
CA ARG A 18 19.73 -4.70 9.42
C ARG A 18 19.57 -6.23 9.40
N ASP A 19 18.60 -6.73 10.16
CA ASP A 19 18.28 -8.16 10.23
C ASP A 19 17.44 -8.63 9.02
N ASN A 20 16.86 -7.70 8.26
CA ASN A 20 16.11 -8.02 7.06
C ASN A 20 17.03 -8.16 5.83
N GLN A 21 17.12 -9.38 5.29
CA GLN A 21 17.93 -9.71 4.12
C GLN A 21 17.69 -8.79 2.91
N TYR A 22 16.46 -8.31 2.71
CA TYR A 22 16.13 -7.42 1.58
C TYR A 22 16.72 -6.03 1.76
N VAL A 23 16.65 -5.49 2.97
CA VAL A 23 17.23 -4.17 3.27
C VAL A 23 18.75 -4.24 3.22
N ARG A 24 19.32 -5.34 3.73
CA ARG A 24 20.76 -5.60 3.64
C ARG A 24 21.24 -5.65 2.19
N ARG A 25 20.52 -6.32 1.30
CA ARG A 25 20.84 -6.33 -0.14
C ARG A 25 20.72 -4.96 -0.79
N VAL A 26 19.67 -4.19 -0.49
CA VAL A 26 19.56 -2.80 -1.00
C VAL A 26 20.71 -1.92 -0.50
N VAL A 27 21.26 -2.18 0.67
CA VAL A 27 22.41 -1.43 1.22
C VAL A 27 23.77 -1.97 0.75
N GLU A 28 23.89 -3.25 0.41
CA GLU A 28 25.15 -3.86 0.01
C GLU A 28 25.37 -3.82 -1.51
N ASP A 29 24.32 -4.04 -2.30
CA ASP A 29 24.37 -4.09 -3.76
C ASP A 29 24.33 -2.67 -4.35
N GLN A 30 25.44 -2.23 -4.94
CA GLN A 30 25.54 -0.93 -5.60
C GLN A 30 24.67 -0.85 -6.85
N GLU A 31 24.70 -1.88 -7.70
CA GLU A 31 23.93 -1.91 -8.95
C GLU A 31 22.43 -1.90 -8.68
N LEU A 32 21.98 -2.56 -7.60
CA LEU A 32 20.59 -2.52 -7.16
C LEU A 32 20.17 -1.09 -6.79
N ARG A 33 20.99 -0.38 -6.02
CA ARG A 33 20.70 1.02 -5.66
C ARG A 33 20.66 1.91 -6.87
N ASP A 34 21.63 1.79 -7.76
CA ASP A 34 21.71 2.61 -8.96
C ASP A 34 20.48 2.37 -9.86
N SER A 35 20.05 1.10 -9.99
CA SER A 35 18.84 0.74 -10.73
C SER A 35 17.58 1.35 -10.10
N LEU A 36 17.46 1.30 -8.76
CA LEU A 36 16.32 1.89 -8.04
C LEU A 36 16.29 3.42 -8.15
N ILE A 37 17.45 4.07 -8.03
CA ILE A 37 17.59 5.52 -8.16
C ILE A 37 17.25 5.94 -9.59
N ALA A 38 17.78 5.24 -10.60
CA ALA A 38 17.49 5.48 -12.01
C ALA A 38 15.99 5.35 -12.30
N ALA A 39 15.36 4.28 -11.79
CA ALA A 39 13.92 4.08 -11.93
C ALA A 39 13.12 5.25 -11.33
N PHE A 40 13.46 5.67 -10.11
CA PHE A 40 12.79 6.77 -9.43
C PHE A 40 12.98 8.11 -10.16
N LEU A 41 14.19 8.41 -10.63
CA LEU A 41 14.47 9.65 -11.35
C LEU A 41 13.72 9.72 -12.67
N ALA A 42 13.70 8.62 -13.43
CA ALA A 42 12.95 8.53 -14.68
C ALA A 42 11.44 8.66 -14.45
N ALA A 43 10.90 7.97 -13.45
CA ALA A 43 9.49 8.10 -13.06
C ALA A 43 9.12 9.52 -12.62
N ARG A 44 9.97 10.16 -11.81
CA ARG A 44 9.77 11.56 -11.37
C ARG A 44 9.79 12.52 -12.56
N LYS A 45 10.68 12.32 -13.52
CA LYS A 45 10.78 13.15 -14.73
C LYS A 45 9.56 12.97 -15.64
N ALA A 46 9.08 11.74 -15.80
CA ALA A 46 7.82 11.45 -16.49
C ALA A 46 6.64 12.14 -15.81
N HIS A 47 6.52 11.98 -14.48
CA HIS A 47 5.45 12.60 -13.70
C HIS A 47 5.49 14.14 -13.78
N LYS A 48 6.67 14.75 -13.61
CA LYS A 48 6.83 16.21 -13.70
C LYS A 48 6.34 16.74 -15.05
N ARG A 49 6.66 16.03 -16.13
CA ARG A 49 6.22 16.38 -17.49
C ARG A 49 4.71 16.23 -17.68
N VAL A 50 4.11 15.19 -17.13
CA VAL A 50 2.65 15.01 -17.11
C VAL A 50 1.99 16.13 -16.30
N SER A 51 2.52 16.47 -15.12
CA SER A 51 1.97 17.53 -14.26
C SER A 51 2.15 18.94 -14.82
N GLU A 52 3.19 19.19 -15.61
CA GLU A 52 3.44 20.47 -16.28
C GLU A 52 2.65 20.60 -17.60
N SER A 53 2.09 19.50 -18.11
CA SER A 53 1.28 19.55 -19.31
C SER A 53 -0.13 20.05 -18.98
N ASN A 54 -0.65 20.97 -19.79
CA ASN A 54 -2.03 21.46 -19.67
C ASN A 54 -3.07 20.45 -20.19
N ALA A 55 -2.64 19.27 -20.66
CA ALA A 55 -3.49 18.22 -21.18
C ALA A 55 -3.95 17.26 -20.06
N SER A 56 -4.95 16.44 -20.33
CA SER A 56 -5.35 15.39 -19.38
C SER A 56 -4.18 14.43 -19.12
N ALA A 57 -4.12 13.84 -17.93
CA ALA A 57 -3.06 12.89 -17.57
C ALA A 57 -2.98 11.70 -18.54
N VAL A 58 -4.13 11.29 -19.09
CA VAL A 58 -4.19 10.24 -20.11
C VAL A 58 -3.55 10.72 -21.41
N GLU A 59 -3.93 11.90 -21.89
CA GLU A 59 -3.43 12.45 -23.15
C GLU A 59 -1.93 12.77 -23.11
N SER A 60 -1.43 13.23 -21.97
CA SER A 60 0.00 13.52 -21.79
C SER A 60 0.86 12.26 -21.75
N VAL A 61 0.33 11.16 -21.19
CA VAL A 61 1.01 9.86 -21.18
C VAL A 61 0.92 9.16 -22.54
N THR A 62 -0.22 9.25 -23.23
CA THR A 62 -0.42 8.61 -24.55
C THR A 62 0.18 9.42 -25.69
N GLY A 63 0.23 10.74 -25.59
CA GLY A 63 0.69 11.65 -26.63
C GLY A 63 2.19 11.96 -26.58
N ASP A 64 2.80 12.04 -25.41
CA ASP A 64 4.21 12.47 -25.28
C ASP A 64 5.19 11.27 -25.39
N ARG A 65 5.93 11.19 -26.50
CA ARG A 65 6.99 10.19 -26.73
C ARG A 65 8.10 10.21 -25.69
N ARG A 66 8.35 11.35 -25.04
CA ARG A 66 9.35 11.47 -23.97
C ARG A 66 8.82 10.87 -22.67
N VAL A 67 7.56 11.13 -22.32
CA VAL A 67 6.93 10.49 -21.15
C VAL A 67 6.98 8.97 -21.30
N LYS A 68 6.61 8.45 -22.47
CA LYS A 68 6.70 6.99 -22.76
C LYS A 68 8.10 6.44 -22.58
N ARG A 69 9.13 7.14 -23.09
CA ARG A 69 10.54 6.72 -22.94
C ARG A 69 10.99 6.71 -21.49
N GLU A 70 10.66 7.75 -20.71
CA GLU A 70 11.03 7.81 -19.29
C GLU A 70 10.32 6.72 -18.48
N LEU A 71 9.04 6.44 -18.78
CA LEU A 71 8.31 5.33 -18.16
C LEU A 71 8.90 3.97 -18.53
N GLN A 72 9.33 3.79 -19.78
CA GLN A 72 9.97 2.57 -20.23
C GLN A 72 11.32 2.36 -19.54
N ASN A 73 12.17 3.41 -19.49
CA ASN A 73 13.44 3.37 -18.77
C ASN A 73 13.24 3.08 -17.27
N ALA A 74 12.19 3.65 -16.66
CA ALA A 74 11.85 3.39 -15.27
C ALA A 74 11.42 1.93 -15.06
N ALA A 75 10.60 1.40 -15.97
CA ALA A 75 10.16 0.00 -15.93
C ALA A 75 11.33 -0.98 -16.10
N ASP A 76 12.24 -0.70 -17.02
CA ASP A 76 13.43 -1.54 -17.26
C ASP A 76 14.36 -1.52 -16.03
N SER A 77 14.66 -0.33 -15.50
CA SER A 77 15.50 -0.19 -14.29
C SER A 77 14.86 -0.85 -13.06
N LEU A 78 13.53 -0.76 -12.91
CA LEU A 78 12.81 -1.42 -11.85
C LEU A 78 12.81 -2.95 -12.02
N ARG A 79 12.73 -3.43 -13.26
CA ARG A 79 12.81 -4.85 -13.57
C ARG A 79 14.17 -5.41 -13.21
N ASP A 80 15.24 -4.72 -13.60
CA ASP A 80 16.61 -5.06 -13.23
C ASP A 80 16.81 -5.08 -11.71
N ALA A 81 16.29 -4.07 -11.01
CA ALA A 81 16.28 -4.05 -9.55
C ALA A 81 15.48 -5.23 -8.97
N SER A 82 14.33 -5.57 -9.55
CA SER A 82 13.49 -6.69 -9.10
C SER A 82 14.17 -8.05 -9.29
N GLU A 83 14.96 -8.20 -10.35
CA GLU A 83 15.71 -9.42 -10.62
C GLU A 83 16.87 -9.58 -9.63
N ARG A 84 17.55 -8.48 -9.27
CA ARG A 84 18.60 -8.47 -8.23
C ARG A 84 18.05 -8.69 -6.81
N ILE A 85 16.87 -8.15 -6.50
CA ILE A 85 16.20 -8.37 -5.21
C ILE A 85 15.74 -9.83 -5.07
N ARG A 86 15.38 -10.49 -6.17
CA ARG A 86 14.83 -11.84 -6.14
C ARG A 86 15.93 -12.89 -6.07
N GLU A 87 15.98 -13.64 -4.97
CA GLU A 87 16.85 -14.81 -4.80
C GLU A 87 16.81 -15.79 -6.00
N PRO A 88 17.90 -16.56 -6.25
CA PRO A 88 17.85 -17.68 -7.18
C PRO A 88 16.72 -18.65 -6.79
N LYS A 89 15.99 -19.08 -7.81
CA LYS A 89 14.61 -19.61 -7.76
C LYS A 89 14.34 -20.64 -6.64
N LYS A 90 13.76 -20.21 -5.52
CA LYS A 90 12.89 -21.09 -4.73
C LYS A 90 11.65 -21.44 -5.56
N LYS A 91 11.23 -22.71 -5.55
CA LYS A 91 10.15 -23.28 -6.40
C LYS A 91 8.97 -22.32 -6.49
N ARG A 92 8.73 -21.78 -7.69
CA ARG A 92 7.71 -20.76 -7.94
C ARG A 92 6.34 -21.43 -7.95
N HIS A 93 5.46 -21.06 -7.02
CA HIS A 93 4.04 -21.42 -7.11
C HIS A 93 3.34 -20.45 -8.09
N PRO A 94 2.91 -20.89 -9.29
CA PRO A 94 2.33 -20.01 -10.30
C PRO A 94 1.05 -19.33 -9.80
N PHE A 95 0.31 -19.98 -8.91
CA PHE A 95 -0.89 -19.44 -8.27
C PHE A 95 -0.67 -18.15 -7.48
N ARG A 96 0.47 -17.95 -6.82
CA ARG A 96 0.74 -16.69 -6.08
C ARG A 96 0.81 -15.48 -6.99
N LYS A 97 1.33 -15.64 -8.21
CA LYS A 97 1.38 -14.55 -9.20
C LYS A 97 0.00 -14.20 -9.73
N LEU A 98 -0.80 -15.21 -10.05
CA LEU A 98 -2.18 -15.01 -10.50
C LEU A 98 -3.02 -14.34 -9.41
N PHE A 99 -2.84 -14.75 -8.15
CA PHE A 99 -3.54 -14.14 -7.03
C PHE A 99 -3.12 -12.68 -6.78
N ALA A 100 -1.82 -12.39 -6.85
CA ALA A 100 -1.30 -11.02 -6.71
C ALA A 100 -1.78 -10.11 -7.86
N LEU A 101 -1.78 -10.62 -9.09
CA LEU A 101 -2.31 -9.91 -10.25
C LEU A 101 -3.81 -9.67 -10.13
N GLY A 102 -4.54 -10.69 -9.65
CA GLY A 102 -5.96 -10.60 -9.34
C GLY A 102 -6.24 -9.49 -8.33
N LEU A 103 -5.57 -9.49 -7.18
CA LEU A 103 -5.73 -8.43 -6.16
C LEU A 103 -5.42 -7.03 -6.68
N LEU A 104 -4.35 -6.88 -7.47
CA LEU A 104 -3.98 -5.59 -8.04
C LEU A 104 -5.05 -5.10 -9.04
N ALA A 105 -5.54 -5.99 -9.90
CA ALA A 105 -6.59 -5.70 -10.86
C ALA A 105 -7.91 -5.36 -10.14
N THR A 106 -8.31 -6.15 -9.14
CA THR A 106 -9.49 -5.88 -8.32
C THR A 106 -9.35 -4.54 -7.60
N GLY A 107 -8.19 -4.22 -7.04
CA GLY A 107 -7.93 -2.93 -6.40
C GLY A 107 -8.05 -1.74 -7.37
N LEU A 108 -7.48 -1.87 -8.58
CA LEU A 108 -7.61 -0.83 -9.62
C LEU A 108 -9.05 -0.64 -10.07
N VAL A 109 -9.78 -1.74 -10.30
CA VAL A 109 -11.20 -1.70 -10.66
C VAL A 109 -12.02 -1.02 -9.56
N LEU A 110 -11.76 -1.31 -8.29
CA LEU A 110 -12.45 -0.64 -7.18
C LEU A 110 -12.13 0.85 -7.09
N ILE A 111 -10.91 1.27 -7.44
CA ILE A 111 -10.56 2.69 -7.45
C ILE A 111 -11.28 3.41 -8.61
N PHE A 112 -11.34 2.79 -9.79
CA PHE A 112 -11.90 3.40 -11.01
C PHE A 112 -13.43 3.22 -11.17
N SER A 113 -14.06 2.26 -10.48
CA SER A 113 -15.47 1.93 -10.67
C SER A 113 -16.30 2.22 -9.43
N GLU A 114 -17.16 3.23 -9.55
CA GLU A 114 -18.17 3.58 -8.55
C GLU A 114 -19.30 2.54 -8.50
N SER A 115 -19.66 1.98 -9.65
CA SER A 115 -20.64 0.89 -9.76
C SER A 115 -20.16 -0.41 -9.11
N ALA A 116 -18.88 -0.79 -9.24
CA ALA A 116 -18.35 -1.98 -8.56
C ALA A 116 -18.29 -1.82 -7.03
N ARG A 117 -18.12 -0.59 -6.53
CA ARG A 117 -18.26 -0.31 -5.09
C ARG A 117 -19.71 -0.46 -4.66
N GLN A 118 -20.66 0.07 -5.42
CA GLN A 118 -22.10 -0.06 -5.12
C GLN A 118 -22.54 -1.53 -5.11
N THR A 119 -22.15 -2.33 -6.11
CA THR A 119 -22.49 -3.76 -6.14
C THR A 119 -21.85 -4.54 -4.99
N LEU A 120 -20.63 -4.16 -4.57
CA LEU A 120 -20.03 -4.73 -3.36
C LEU A 120 -20.78 -4.31 -2.10
N LEU A 121 -21.18 -3.05 -2.00
CA LEU A 121 -21.96 -2.56 -0.86
C LEU A 121 -23.33 -3.26 -0.82
N ASP A 122 -24.01 -3.44 -1.94
CA ASP A 122 -25.29 -4.15 -2.01
C ASP A 122 -25.12 -5.65 -1.68
N ALA A 123 -24.01 -6.27 -2.10
CA ALA A 123 -23.70 -7.66 -1.78
C ALA A 123 -23.23 -7.88 -0.33
N VAL A 124 -22.61 -6.87 0.29
CA VAL A 124 -22.07 -6.92 1.66
C VAL A 124 -23.10 -6.47 2.69
N PHE A 125 -23.93 -5.47 2.36
CA PHE A 125 -24.99 -4.96 3.23
C PHE A 125 -26.34 -5.62 2.96
N GLY A 126 -26.42 -6.48 1.95
CA GLY A 126 -27.56 -7.35 1.70
C GLY A 126 -28.70 -6.62 1.02
N ALA A 127 -28.96 -6.98 -0.23
CA ALA A 127 -30.21 -6.66 -0.93
C ALA A 127 -31.45 -7.35 -0.31
N GLU A 128 -31.28 -8.16 0.74
CA GLU A 128 -32.35 -8.94 1.36
C GLU A 128 -31.98 -9.16 2.84
N GLU A 129 -32.46 -8.30 3.75
CA GLU A 129 -32.99 -8.65 5.08
C GLU A 129 -33.35 -7.34 5.81
N GLU A 130 -34.66 -7.07 5.88
CA GLU A 130 -35.24 -6.06 6.75
C GLU A 130 -34.76 -6.33 8.18
N PHE A 131 -33.76 -5.58 8.65
CA PHE A 131 -33.55 -5.45 10.08
C PHE A 131 -34.82 -4.80 10.64
N VAL A 132 -35.74 -5.63 11.13
CA VAL A 132 -36.81 -5.20 12.02
C VAL A 132 -36.10 -4.60 13.22
N TYR A 133 -36.06 -3.26 13.27
CA TYR A 133 -35.75 -2.52 14.48
C TYR A 133 -36.84 -2.87 15.50
N THR A 134 -36.63 -3.92 16.29
CA THR A 134 -37.35 -4.05 17.55
C THR A 134 -36.71 -3.01 18.47
N SER A 135 -37.25 -1.81 18.40
CA SER A 135 -37.03 -0.78 19.42
C SER A 135 -37.66 -1.27 20.71
N THR A 136 -36.96 -2.16 21.44
CA THR A 136 -37.22 -2.32 22.87
C THR A 136 -36.57 -1.14 23.57
N THR A 137 -37.33 -0.06 23.68
CA THR A 137 -37.14 0.89 24.77
C THR A 137 -37.81 0.26 25.99
N SER A 138 -37.02 -0.23 26.93
CA SER A 138 -37.47 -0.40 28.31
C SER A 138 -36.68 0.60 29.15
N PRO A 139 -37.32 1.63 29.71
CA PRO A 139 -36.72 2.36 30.81
C PRO A 139 -36.75 1.44 32.02
N ASP A 140 -35.65 1.28 32.74
CA ASP A 140 -35.60 1.43 34.21
C ASP A 140 -34.24 0.97 34.78
N SER A 141 -33.89 1.59 35.91
CA SER A 141 -32.80 1.29 36.84
C SER A 141 -31.41 1.87 36.54
N ALA A 142 -31.22 3.12 36.94
CA ALA A 142 -30.02 3.54 37.66
C ALA A 142 -30.44 3.95 39.09
N PRO A 143 -29.55 4.10 40.09
CA PRO A 143 -28.17 3.60 40.28
C PRO A 143 -28.09 2.74 41.58
N GLN A 144 -26.95 2.10 41.91
CA GLN A 144 -26.37 1.79 43.26
C GLN A 144 -25.16 0.85 43.02
N SER A 145 -24.01 0.89 43.67
CA SER A 145 -23.39 1.70 44.72
C SER A 145 -21.91 1.25 44.76
N ASN A 146 -20.96 2.16 44.55
CA ASN A 146 -19.53 1.91 44.76
C ASN A 146 -19.23 1.92 46.27
N GLY A 147 -18.58 0.87 46.80
CA GLY A 147 -18.07 0.86 48.17
C GLY A 147 -17.27 -0.39 48.52
N THR A 148 -15.96 -0.33 48.35
CA THR A 148 -14.95 -1.28 48.85
C THR A 148 -14.81 -1.14 50.38
N PRO A 149 -14.70 -2.22 51.17
CA PRO A 149 -14.56 -2.12 52.63
C PRO A 149 -13.13 -1.70 53.04
N VAL A 150 -13.02 -0.80 54.03
CA VAL A 150 -11.77 -0.36 54.67
C VAL A 150 -11.97 -0.33 56.20
N GLY A 151 -11.13 -1.07 56.96
CA GLY A 151 -10.88 -0.99 58.42
C GLY A 151 -12.07 -1.33 59.33
N GLU A 152 -11.95 -1.98 60.50
CA GLU A 152 -10.85 -2.41 61.38
C GLU A 152 -11.19 -3.79 61.99
#